data_AF-A0A8S0GWK9-F1
#
_entry.id   AF-A0A8S0GWK9-F1
#
_cell.length_a   1.000
_cell.length_b   1.000
_cell.length_c   1.000
_cell.angle_alpha   90.00
_cell.angle_beta   90.00
_cell.angle_gamma   90.00
#
_symmetry.space_group_name_H-M   'P 1'
#
loop_
_entity.id
_entity.type
_entity.pdbx_description
1 polymer ?
#
loop_
_entity_poly.entity_id
_entity_poly.type
_entity_poly.pdbx_seq_one_letter_code
_entity_poly.pdbx_strand_id
1 'polypeptide(L)'
;MIEWQQALITGWRIDRYAGGVEKQPFYQNAPPDMPKAEAEAWEAIQARNDAEAKAAAKGKPVPTYTEAQEKEYQRNVQIVGGEEKAEGMRKEKLFDPPLDHQQLKGAADEFRHDYKQEWGLLDDSMKVGGVLDLLLGGTVFLINEEDEAKEYAYLHDKGTELYGELFSAPNMPRSGKEDLVALFDEQIHDSRAWFMNTSALGPREPFTDYFRIRLVHFDNESNKELSLLATAGRVVGVALMVASVGLSIKKKDPRMLLVCSCRPWRGRCWRARSGCRRSALSTR
;
A
#
# COMPACT_ATOMS: atom_id res chain seq x y z
N MET A 1 18.53 -9.77 6.43
CA MET A 1 18.17 -8.89 7.58
C MET A 1 16.77 -8.30 7.42
N ILE A 2 16.47 -7.61 6.30
CA ILE A 2 15.16 -6.97 6.07
C ILE A 2 13.99 -7.97 6.12
N GLU A 3 14.12 -9.10 5.43
CA GLU A 3 13.06 -10.13 5.37
C GLU A 3 12.65 -10.60 6.77
N TRP A 4 13.62 -10.90 7.62
CA TRP A 4 13.37 -11.34 8.99
C TRP A 4 12.72 -10.25 9.84
N GLN A 5 13.15 -9.00 9.72
CA GLN A 5 12.54 -7.87 10.44
C GLN A 5 11.10 -7.61 9.98
N GLN A 6 10.83 -7.74 8.67
CA GLN A 6 9.47 -7.66 8.14
C GLN A 6 8.61 -8.83 8.63
N ALA A 7 9.15 -10.05 8.70
CA ALA A 7 8.44 -11.18 9.29
C ALA A 7 8.19 -10.97 10.80
N LEU A 8 9.12 -10.35 11.54
CA LEU A 8 8.96 -10.05 12.95
C LEU A 8 7.80 -9.07 13.20
N ILE A 9 7.76 -7.95 12.48
CA ILE A 9 6.63 -7.00 12.59
C ILE A 9 5.33 -7.62 12.06
N THR A 10 5.38 -8.51 11.06
CA THR A 10 4.20 -9.31 10.65
C THR A 10 3.70 -10.17 11.81
N GLY A 11 4.59 -10.82 12.57
CA GLY A 11 4.23 -11.55 13.78
C GLY A 11 3.51 -10.69 14.83
N TRP A 12 3.97 -9.46 15.04
CA TRP A 12 3.29 -8.48 15.89
C TRP A 12 1.92 -8.07 15.33
N ARG A 13 1.82 -7.79 14.02
CA ARG A 13 0.55 -7.43 13.35
C ARG A 13 -0.49 -8.56 13.41
N ILE A 14 -0.08 -9.82 13.44
CA ILE A 14 -1.00 -10.95 13.61
C ILE A 14 -1.79 -10.81 14.93
N ASP A 15 -1.12 -10.45 16.03
CA ASP A 15 -1.81 -10.23 17.32
C ASP A 15 -2.61 -8.92 17.30
N ARG A 16 -1.94 -7.81 16.95
CA ARG A 16 -2.51 -6.46 17.10
C ARG A 16 -3.55 -6.10 16.06
N TYR A 17 -3.30 -6.41 14.80
CA TYR A 17 -4.20 -6.06 13.70
C TYR A 17 -5.20 -7.18 13.46
N ALA A 18 -4.73 -8.39 13.13
CA ALA A 18 -5.62 -9.50 12.81
C ALA A 18 -6.42 -10.02 14.02
N GLY A 19 -5.92 -9.83 15.25
CA GLY A 19 -6.62 -10.07 16.52
C GLY A 19 -7.60 -8.96 16.95
N GLY A 20 -7.57 -7.81 16.28
CA GLY A 20 -8.45 -6.66 16.47
C GLY A 20 -7.74 -5.46 17.08
N VAL A 21 -7.44 -4.46 16.24
CA VAL A 21 -6.70 -3.24 16.61
C VAL A 21 -7.43 -2.37 17.63
N GLU A 22 -8.77 -2.34 17.58
CA GLU A 22 -9.60 -1.53 18.48
C GLU A 22 -9.50 -1.93 19.96
N LYS A 23 -9.02 -3.15 20.23
CA LYS A 23 -8.83 -3.66 21.59
C LYS A 23 -7.47 -3.25 22.17
N GLN A 24 -6.58 -2.71 21.35
CA GLN A 24 -5.19 -2.46 21.73
C GLN A 24 -5.04 -1.10 22.42
N PRO A 25 -4.21 -1.00 23.47
CA PRO A 25 -4.01 0.26 24.19
C PRO A 25 -3.51 1.40 23.30
N PHE A 26 -2.58 1.13 22.37
CA PHE A 26 -2.04 2.16 21.47
C PHE A 26 -3.13 2.77 20.58
N TYR A 27 -4.11 1.97 20.15
CA TYR A 27 -5.24 2.46 19.36
C TYR A 27 -6.20 3.29 20.22
N GLN A 28 -6.50 2.84 21.44
CA GLN A 28 -7.42 3.55 22.34
C GLN A 28 -6.85 4.89 22.84
N ASN A 29 -5.53 4.98 22.93
CA ASN A 29 -4.82 6.18 23.37
C ASN A 29 -4.46 7.12 22.20
N ALA A 30 -4.73 6.73 20.94
CA ALA A 30 -4.46 7.58 19.80
C ALA A 30 -5.37 8.82 19.80
N PRO A 31 -4.92 9.94 19.23
CA PRO A 31 -5.76 11.12 19.06
C PRO A 31 -7.04 10.80 18.29
N PRO A 32 -8.19 11.36 18.70
CA PRO A 32 -9.43 11.17 17.93
C PRO A 32 -9.31 11.81 16.56
N ASP A 33 -9.90 11.15 15.56
CA ASP A 33 -9.96 11.67 14.20
C ASP A 33 -10.61 13.07 14.14
N MET A 34 -10.04 13.91 13.29
CA MET A 34 -10.64 15.21 12.95
C MET A 34 -12.03 15.01 12.31
N PRO A 35 -13.05 15.78 12.72
CA PRO A 35 -14.34 15.76 12.05
C PRO A 35 -14.20 16.10 10.56
N LYS A 36 -14.91 15.36 9.70
CA LYS A 36 -14.85 15.55 8.24
C LYS A 36 -15.09 17.01 7.81
N ALA A 37 -16.04 17.70 8.42
CA ALA A 37 -16.32 19.10 8.11
C ALA A 37 -15.15 20.03 8.45
N GLU A 38 -14.39 19.73 9.51
CA GLU A 38 -13.20 20.49 9.87
C GLU A 38 -12.05 20.21 8.90
N ALA A 39 -11.85 18.94 8.51
CA ALA A 39 -10.86 18.57 7.50
C ALA A 39 -11.13 19.24 6.14
N GLU A 40 -12.38 19.19 5.66
CA GLU A 40 -12.80 19.86 4.42
C GLU A 40 -12.63 21.38 4.50
N ALA A 41 -12.88 21.99 5.66
CA ALA A 41 -12.66 23.41 5.86
C ALA A 41 -11.17 23.79 5.79
N TRP A 42 -10.29 23.01 6.41
CA TRP A 42 -8.84 23.20 6.33
C TRP A 42 -8.31 23.02 4.92
N GLU A 43 -8.76 21.99 4.19
CA GLU A 43 -8.39 21.76 2.78
C GLU A 43 -8.82 22.93 1.90
N ALA A 44 -10.03 23.47 2.10
CA ALA A 44 -10.51 24.62 1.34
C ALA A 44 -9.70 25.90 1.64
N ILE A 45 -9.32 26.13 2.91
CA ILE A 45 -8.45 27.24 3.31
C ILE A 45 -7.07 27.08 2.67
N GLN A 46 -6.50 25.87 2.66
CA GLN A 46 -5.23 25.60 1.99
C GLN A 46 -5.30 25.83 0.49
N ALA A 47 -6.34 25.32 -0.19
CA ALA A 47 -6.49 25.49 -1.62
C ALA A 47 -6.52 26.98 -2.02
N ARG A 48 -7.13 27.83 -1.18
CA ARG A 48 -7.07 29.29 -1.34
C ARG A 48 -5.64 29.81 -1.17
N ASN A 49 -4.99 29.50 -0.05
CA ASN A 49 -3.61 29.91 0.23
C ASN A 49 -2.63 29.50 -0.90
N ASP A 50 -2.76 28.27 -1.40
CA ASP A 50 -1.93 27.74 -2.49
C ASP A 50 -2.18 28.47 -3.81
N ALA A 51 -3.44 28.81 -4.12
CA ALA A 51 -3.77 29.58 -5.30
C ALA A 51 -3.18 31.00 -5.24
N GLU A 52 -3.25 31.65 -4.08
CA GLU A 52 -2.66 32.98 -3.84
C GLU A 52 -1.12 32.92 -3.92
N ALA A 53 -0.49 31.94 -3.27
CA ALA A 53 0.96 31.72 -3.32
C ALA A 53 1.44 31.44 -4.75
N LYS A 54 0.71 30.62 -5.51
CA LYS A 54 1.02 30.30 -6.90
C LYS A 54 0.85 31.50 -7.84
N ALA A 55 -0.11 32.38 -7.56
CA ALA A 55 -0.27 33.63 -8.30
C ALA A 55 0.90 34.58 -8.01
N ALA A 56 1.23 34.77 -6.74
CA ALA A 56 2.37 35.60 -6.30
C ALA A 56 3.70 35.11 -6.88
N ALA A 57 3.97 33.81 -6.83
CA ALA A 57 5.17 33.19 -7.40
C ALA A 57 5.30 33.39 -8.92
N LYS A 58 4.19 33.63 -9.62
CA LYS A 58 4.15 33.90 -11.07
C LYS A 58 4.05 35.40 -11.40
N GLY A 59 4.13 36.28 -10.39
CA GLY A 59 3.93 37.72 -10.57
C GLY A 59 2.53 38.09 -11.08
N LYS A 60 1.54 37.23 -10.83
CA LYS A 60 0.14 37.44 -11.24
C LYS A 60 -0.66 38.08 -10.11
N PRO A 61 -1.72 38.85 -10.41
CA PRO A 61 -2.63 39.35 -9.39
C PRO A 61 -3.25 38.18 -8.62
N VAL A 62 -3.54 38.44 -7.34
CA VAL A 62 -4.27 37.52 -6.45
C VAL A 62 -5.60 37.16 -7.12
N PRO A 63 -6.05 35.88 -7.06
CA PRO A 63 -7.35 35.50 -7.59
C PRO A 63 -8.47 36.35 -6.98
N THR A 64 -9.41 36.81 -7.81
CA THR A 64 -10.62 37.50 -7.33
C THR A 64 -11.67 36.46 -6.94
N TYR A 65 -12.24 36.60 -5.75
CA TYR A 65 -13.29 35.72 -5.24
C TYR A 65 -14.65 36.40 -5.30
N THR A 66 -15.69 35.63 -5.62
CA THR A 66 -17.09 36.09 -5.59
C THR A 66 -17.60 36.24 -4.15
N GLU A 67 -18.68 36.98 -3.93
CA GLU A 67 -19.31 37.10 -2.60
C GLU A 67 -19.70 35.74 -2.00
N ALA A 68 -20.11 34.79 -2.83
CA ALA A 68 -20.46 33.45 -2.39
C ALA A 68 -19.24 32.68 -1.86
N GLN A 69 -18.11 32.76 -2.59
CA GLN A 69 -16.84 32.14 -2.20
C GLN A 69 -16.24 32.79 -0.94
N GLU A 70 -16.38 34.10 -0.80
CA GLU A 70 -15.92 34.79 0.42
C GLU A 70 -16.77 34.38 1.62
N LYS A 71 -18.10 34.32 1.47
CA LYS A 71 -18.98 33.78 2.53
C LYS A 71 -18.64 32.33 2.89
N GLU A 72 -18.26 31.52 1.92
CA GLU A 72 -17.83 30.14 2.16
C GLU A 72 -16.50 30.07 2.90
N TYR A 73 -15.51 30.86 2.50
CA TYR A 73 -14.24 30.97 3.19
C TYR A 73 -14.43 31.39 4.65
N GLN A 74 -15.27 32.41 4.91
CA GLN A 74 -15.57 32.85 6.27
C GLN A 74 -16.26 31.77 7.10
N ARG A 75 -17.13 30.94 6.50
CA ARG A 75 -17.68 29.76 7.19
C ARG A 75 -16.60 28.75 7.53
N ASN A 76 -15.68 28.45 6.60
CA ASN A 76 -14.58 27.52 6.83
C ASN A 76 -13.64 28.02 7.94
N VAL A 77 -13.32 29.32 7.94
CA VAL A 77 -12.55 29.97 9.01
C VAL A 77 -13.25 29.82 10.37
N GLN A 78 -14.57 29.99 10.43
CA GLN A 78 -15.32 29.75 11.67
C GLN A 78 -15.29 28.29 12.12
N ILE A 79 -15.40 27.34 11.18
CA ILE A 79 -15.35 25.89 11.48
C ILE A 79 -14.00 25.50 12.10
N VAL A 80 -12.88 26.01 11.56
CA VAL A 80 -11.54 25.69 12.08
C VAL A 80 -11.17 26.44 13.37
N GLY A 81 -12.05 27.30 13.87
CA GLY A 81 -11.90 28.00 15.14
C GLY A 81 -11.38 29.44 15.04
N GLY A 82 -11.58 30.11 13.90
CA GLY A 82 -11.39 31.54 13.73
C GLY A 82 -10.16 31.94 12.90
N GLU A 83 -10.04 33.26 12.65
CA GLU A 83 -8.99 33.84 11.80
C GLU A 83 -7.58 33.54 12.32
N GLU A 84 -7.35 33.65 13.62
CA GLU A 84 -6.04 33.38 14.24
C GLU A 84 -5.52 31.97 13.90
N LYS A 85 -6.39 30.96 14.00
CA LYS A 85 -6.02 29.59 13.64
C LYS A 85 -5.78 29.43 12.15
N ALA A 86 -6.65 29.99 11.32
CA ALA A 86 -6.51 29.94 9.87
C ALA A 86 -5.21 30.60 9.37
N GLU A 87 -4.82 31.73 9.96
CA GLU A 87 -3.57 32.43 9.65
C GLU A 87 -2.32 31.68 10.14
N GLY A 88 -2.43 30.96 11.26
CA GLY A 88 -1.38 30.11 11.81
C GLY A 88 -1.09 28.82 11.01
N MET A 89 -1.85 28.56 9.93
CA MET A 89 -1.66 27.41 9.07
C MET A 89 -0.25 27.39 8.44
N ARG A 90 0.43 26.25 8.48
CA ARG A 90 1.70 26.05 7.77
C ARG A 90 1.45 25.94 6.27
N LYS A 91 1.81 26.98 5.51
CA LYS A 91 1.52 27.09 4.08
C LYS A 91 2.49 26.29 3.21
N GLU A 92 3.62 25.85 3.77
CA GLU A 92 4.68 25.16 3.04
C GLU A 92 4.44 23.67 2.85
N LYS A 93 3.51 23.09 3.63
CA LYS A 93 3.18 21.66 3.60
C LYS A 93 1.72 21.47 3.29
N LEU A 94 1.42 20.43 2.53
CA LEU A 94 0.05 19.96 2.38
C LEU A 94 -0.53 19.65 3.77
N PHE A 95 -1.78 20.07 3.95
CA PHE A 95 -2.57 19.80 5.13
C PHE A 95 -2.79 18.30 5.23
N ASP A 96 -2.50 17.77 6.41
CA ASP A 96 -2.59 16.36 6.72
C ASP A 96 -3.51 16.23 7.93
N PRO A 97 -4.81 15.93 7.73
CA PRO A 97 -5.76 15.84 8.83
C PRO A 97 -5.38 14.67 9.76
N PRO A 98 -5.44 14.85 11.09
CA PRO A 98 -5.22 13.74 12.02
C PRO A 98 -6.39 12.75 11.88
N LEU A 99 -6.09 11.57 11.31
CA LEU A 99 -7.06 10.51 11.02
C LEU A 99 -6.54 9.16 11.53
N ASP A 100 -5.83 9.17 12.66
CA ASP A 100 -5.10 8.01 13.19
C ASP A 100 -6.00 6.79 13.40
N HIS A 101 -7.22 6.95 13.93
CA HIS A 101 -8.12 5.82 14.15
C HIS A 101 -8.59 5.21 12.82
N GLN A 102 -9.07 6.04 11.89
CA GLN A 102 -9.46 5.58 10.55
C GLN A 102 -8.31 4.92 9.80
N GLN A 103 -7.12 5.53 9.82
CA GLN A 103 -5.92 5.04 9.15
C GLN A 103 -5.48 3.68 9.72
N LEU A 104 -5.34 3.59 11.05
CA LEU A 104 -4.93 2.34 11.73
C LEU A 104 -5.97 1.24 11.56
N LYS A 105 -7.26 1.57 11.64
CA LYS A 105 -8.34 0.62 11.44
C LYS A 105 -8.35 0.06 10.01
N GLY A 106 -8.30 0.94 9.01
CA GLY A 106 -8.25 0.52 7.61
C GLY A 106 -7.04 -0.36 7.31
N ALA A 107 -5.86 0.07 7.80
CA ALA A 107 -4.64 -0.72 7.73
C ALA A 107 -4.77 -2.11 8.37
N ALA A 108 -5.35 -2.19 9.57
CA ALA A 108 -5.53 -3.45 10.29
C ALA A 108 -6.52 -4.38 9.58
N ASP A 109 -7.62 -3.83 9.05
CA ASP A 109 -8.63 -4.59 8.32
C ASP A 109 -8.06 -5.15 7.01
N GLU A 110 -7.25 -4.38 6.27
CA GLU A 110 -6.53 -4.86 5.08
C GLU A 110 -5.51 -5.95 5.42
N PHE A 111 -4.67 -5.73 6.44
CA PHE A 111 -3.70 -6.74 6.89
C PHE A 111 -4.41 -8.04 7.26
N ARG A 112 -5.52 -7.95 8.01
CA ARG A 112 -6.30 -9.12 8.44
C ARG A 112 -6.88 -9.85 7.24
N HIS A 113 -7.47 -9.14 6.28
CA HIS A 113 -8.03 -9.72 5.06
C HIS A 113 -6.96 -10.52 4.30
N ASP A 114 -5.78 -9.94 4.13
CA ASP A 114 -4.68 -10.57 3.39
C ASP A 114 -4.07 -11.73 4.15
N TYR A 115 -3.87 -11.60 5.47
CA TYR A 115 -3.36 -12.66 6.32
C TYR A 115 -4.31 -13.86 6.35
N LYS A 116 -5.62 -13.62 6.47
CA LYS A 116 -6.63 -14.70 6.49
C LYS A 116 -6.97 -15.25 5.10
N GLN A 117 -6.38 -14.70 4.05
CA GLN A 117 -6.61 -15.11 2.66
C GLN A 117 -8.09 -15.03 2.28
N GLU A 118 -8.81 -14.02 2.77
CA GLU A 118 -10.26 -13.82 2.56
C GLU A 118 -10.57 -13.23 1.16
N TRP A 119 -9.81 -13.62 0.12
CA TRP A 119 -9.79 -12.97 -1.20
C TRP A 119 -11.01 -13.24 -2.09
N GLY A 120 -11.89 -14.17 -1.72
CA GLY A 120 -13.05 -14.55 -2.52
C GLY A 120 -12.70 -15.38 -3.77
N LEU A 121 -13.50 -15.21 -4.84
CA LEU A 121 -13.26 -15.90 -6.12
C LEU A 121 -12.13 -15.21 -6.89
N LEU A 122 -11.12 -15.99 -7.24
CA LEU A 122 -9.96 -15.54 -8.01
C LEU A 122 -10.10 -15.89 -9.50
N ASP A 123 -9.53 -15.04 -10.35
CA ASP A 123 -9.31 -15.30 -11.77
C ASP A 123 -7.81 -15.60 -11.99
N ASP A 124 -7.48 -16.40 -13.02
CA ASP A 124 -6.09 -16.74 -13.37
C ASP A 124 -5.26 -15.49 -13.73
N SER A 125 -5.95 -14.41 -14.12
CA SER A 125 -5.33 -13.16 -14.53
C SER A 125 -5.96 -11.96 -13.85
N MET A 126 -5.11 -11.02 -13.42
CA MET A 126 -5.53 -9.74 -12.87
C MET A 126 -5.20 -8.63 -13.86
N LYS A 127 -6.12 -7.66 -14.01
CA LYS A 127 -5.89 -6.43 -14.75
C LYS A 127 -5.58 -5.29 -13.78
N VAL A 128 -4.38 -4.73 -13.88
CA VAL A 128 -4.00 -3.54 -13.11
C VAL A 128 -3.93 -2.36 -14.07
N GLY A 129 -4.64 -1.29 -13.73
CA GLY A 129 -4.75 -0.09 -14.56
C GLY A 129 -4.27 1.16 -13.82
N GLY A 130 -3.54 2.02 -14.51
CA GLY A 130 -3.04 3.28 -13.95
C GLY A 130 -2.70 4.30 -15.02
N VAL A 131 -2.68 5.56 -14.63
CA VAL A 131 -2.16 6.66 -15.45
C VAL A 131 -0.75 6.98 -14.96
N LEU A 132 0.23 6.90 -15.86
CA LEU A 132 1.59 7.33 -15.57
C LEU A 132 1.77 8.76 -16.06
N ASP A 133 2.14 9.67 -15.16
CA ASP A 133 2.61 11.00 -15.51
C ASP A 133 4.12 10.96 -15.77
N LEU A 134 4.50 11.09 -17.04
CA LEU A 134 5.87 11.01 -17.50
C LEU A 134 6.64 12.32 -17.28
N LEU A 135 5.94 13.41 -16.96
CA LEU A 135 6.58 14.70 -16.63
C LEU A 135 7.25 14.69 -15.26
N LEU A 136 6.90 13.74 -14.39
CA LEU A 136 7.55 13.55 -13.09
C LEU A 136 9.01 13.06 -13.21
N GLY A 137 9.46 12.70 -14.42
CA GLY A 137 10.85 12.29 -14.70
C GLY A 137 11.28 10.98 -14.03
N GLY A 138 10.36 10.28 -13.40
CA GLY A 138 10.60 9.05 -12.65
C GLY A 138 10.75 7.80 -13.53
N THR A 139 11.35 6.76 -12.96
CA THR A 139 11.37 5.41 -13.53
C THR A 139 10.32 4.56 -12.85
N VAL A 140 9.57 3.78 -13.62
CA VAL A 140 8.49 2.91 -13.14
C VAL A 140 8.83 1.47 -13.48
N PHE A 141 8.67 0.59 -12.50
CA PHE A 141 8.95 -0.85 -12.63
C PHE A 141 7.69 -1.69 -12.36
N LEU A 142 7.67 -2.90 -12.92
CA LEU A 142 6.77 -3.99 -12.55
C LEU A 142 7.54 -5.08 -11.82
N ILE A 143 6.90 -5.67 -10.83
CA ILE A 143 7.44 -6.80 -10.07
C ILE A 143 6.89 -8.11 -10.66
N ASN A 144 7.73 -9.13 -10.67
CA ASN A 144 7.41 -10.49 -11.10
C ASN A 144 6.34 -11.13 -10.17
N GLU A 145 5.31 -11.75 -10.75
CA GLU A 145 4.20 -12.36 -10.01
C GLU A 145 4.62 -13.59 -9.19
N GLU A 146 5.62 -14.34 -9.67
CA GLU A 146 6.15 -15.50 -8.92
C GLU A 146 6.90 -15.06 -7.68
N ASP A 147 7.67 -13.98 -7.76
CA ASP A 147 8.40 -13.43 -6.62
C ASP A 147 7.44 -12.75 -5.65
N GLU A 148 6.44 -12.03 -6.14
CA GLU A 148 5.32 -11.52 -5.34
C GLU A 148 4.66 -12.64 -4.50
N ALA A 149 4.35 -13.80 -5.10
CA ALA A 149 3.80 -14.93 -4.38
C ALA A 149 4.78 -15.54 -3.37
N LYS A 150 6.07 -15.66 -3.71
CA LYS A 150 7.10 -16.17 -2.78
C LYS A 150 7.29 -15.24 -1.58
N GLU A 151 7.36 -13.93 -1.80
CA GLU A 151 7.49 -12.93 -0.73
C GLU A 151 6.28 -12.99 0.21
N TYR A 152 5.07 -13.08 -0.35
CA TYR A 152 3.86 -13.27 0.44
C TYR A 152 3.96 -14.54 1.30
N ALA A 153 4.28 -15.69 0.68
CA ALA A 153 4.33 -16.97 1.38
C ALA A 153 5.37 -16.94 2.51
N TYR A 154 6.55 -16.38 2.25
CA TYR A 154 7.60 -16.22 3.25
C TYR A 154 7.12 -15.37 4.44
N LEU A 155 6.57 -14.19 4.19
CA LEU A 155 6.14 -13.28 5.25
C LEU A 155 4.95 -13.84 6.04
N HIS A 156 4.03 -14.53 5.36
CA HIS A 156 2.91 -15.21 5.97
C HIS A 156 3.40 -16.33 6.91
N ASP A 157 4.21 -17.26 6.40
CA ASP A 157 4.62 -18.45 7.15
C ASP A 157 5.61 -18.07 8.26
N LYS A 158 6.63 -17.27 7.95
CA LYS A 158 7.63 -16.84 8.94
C LYS A 158 7.03 -15.88 9.96
N GLY A 159 6.11 -15.00 9.55
CA GLY A 159 5.37 -14.14 10.47
C GLY A 159 4.50 -14.95 11.44
N THR A 160 3.83 -16.00 10.96
CA THR A 160 3.04 -16.92 11.80
C THR A 160 3.91 -17.67 12.81
N GLU A 161 5.09 -18.14 12.38
CA GLU A 161 6.08 -18.76 13.26
C GLU A 161 6.54 -17.78 14.35
N LEU A 162 6.95 -16.57 13.98
CA LEU A 162 7.42 -15.54 14.90
C LEU A 162 6.31 -15.01 15.82
N TYR A 163 5.06 -14.99 15.38
CA TYR A 163 3.92 -14.73 16.25
C TYR A 163 3.86 -15.74 17.40
N GLY A 164 4.06 -17.02 17.12
CA GLY A 164 4.13 -18.08 18.14
C GLY A 164 5.31 -17.93 19.11
N GLU A 165 6.39 -17.28 18.69
CA GLU A 165 7.55 -16.92 19.54
C GLU A 165 7.34 -15.63 20.33
N LEU A 166 6.56 -14.68 19.82
CA LEU A 166 6.27 -13.40 20.47
C LEU A 166 5.17 -13.51 21.51
N PHE A 167 4.12 -14.30 21.24
CA PHE A 167 2.92 -14.38 22.07
C PHE A 167 2.63 -15.82 22.52
N SER A 168 2.25 -16.00 23.79
CA SER A 168 1.79 -17.30 24.30
C SER A 168 0.30 -17.52 24.10
N ALA A 169 -0.46 -16.44 24.04
CA ALA A 169 -1.89 -16.39 23.80
C ALA A 169 -2.24 -14.99 23.24
N PRO A 170 -3.44 -14.79 22.67
CA PRO A 170 -3.83 -13.47 22.16
C PRO A 170 -3.67 -12.38 23.21
N ASN A 171 -3.00 -11.28 22.86
CA ASN A 171 -2.66 -10.16 23.75
C ASN A 171 -1.79 -10.54 24.96
N MET A 172 -1.11 -11.69 24.94
CA MET A 172 -0.19 -12.11 26.00
C MET A 172 1.21 -12.33 25.42
N PRO A 173 2.09 -11.32 25.46
CA PRO A 173 3.49 -11.48 25.12
C PRO A 173 4.12 -12.60 25.95
N ARG A 174 5.05 -13.35 25.35
CA ARG A 174 5.85 -14.34 26.09
C ARG A 174 6.84 -13.63 27.01
N SER A 175 7.23 -14.33 28.07
CA SER A 175 8.27 -13.87 28.98
C SER A 175 9.58 -13.55 28.24
N GLY A 176 10.09 -12.33 28.44
CA GLY A 176 11.28 -11.79 27.78
C GLY A 176 11.01 -11.15 26.42
N LYS A 177 9.74 -11.00 26.00
CA LYS A 177 9.33 -10.33 24.75
C LYS A 177 8.53 -9.05 24.98
N GLU A 178 8.22 -8.73 26.22
CA GLU A 178 7.38 -7.59 26.62
C GLU A 178 7.95 -6.27 26.09
N ASP A 179 9.23 -6.00 26.32
CA ASP A 179 9.89 -4.77 25.85
C ASP A 179 9.91 -4.65 24.33
N LEU A 180 10.05 -5.78 23.63
CA LEU A 180 10.02 -5.81 22.16
C LEU A 180 8.60 -5.54 21.64
N VAL A 181 7.58 -6.11 22.28
CA VAL A 181 6.18 -5.82 21.91
C VAL A 181 5.84 -4.37 22.22
N ALA A 182 6.27 -3.82 23.36
CA ALA A 182 6.09 -2.41 23.71
C ALA A 182 6.79 -1.47 22.72
N LEU A 183 7.98 -1.83 22.23
CA LEU A 183 8.66 -1.09 21.17
C LEU A 183 7.79 -0.99 19.91
N PHE A 184 7.16 -2.09 19.50
CA PHE A 184 6.24 -2.08 18.36
C PHE A 184 4.95 -1.29 18.66
N ASP A 185 4.36 -1.47 19.85
CA ASP A 185 3.11 -0.82 20.23
C ASP A 185 3.24 0.70 20.34
N GLU A 186 4.39 1.22 20.81
CA GLU A 186 4.51 2.64 21.20
C GLU A 186 5.49 3.46 20.37
N GLN A 187 6.46 2.84 19.69
CA GLN A 187 7.53 3.57 19.01
C GLN A 187 7.50 3.39 17.48
N ILE A 188 7.05 2.23 17.00
CA ILE A 188 7.08 1.91 15.57
C ILE A 188 5.77 2.35 14.93
N HIS A 189 5.87 3.37 14.07
CA HIS A 189 4.73 3.92 13.35
C HIS A 189 4.43 3.12 12.09
N ASP A 190 3.15 2.99 11.74
CA ASP A 190 2.73 2.33 10.51
C ASP A 190 2.54 3.34 9.38
N SER A 191 3.61 3.57 8.60
CA SER A 191 3.55 4.49 7.47
C SER A 191 2.54 4.06 6.40
N ARG A 192 2.17 2.77 6.32
CA ARG A 192 1.20 2.31 5.32
C ARG A 192 -0.20 2.83 5.62
N ALA A 193 -0.58 2.86 6.90
CA ALA A 193 -1.86 3.39 7.36
C ALA A 193 -2.10 4.82 6.83
N TRP A 194 -1.04 5.64 6.84
CA TRP A 194 -1.04 7.00 6.31
C TRP A 194 -1.22 7.06 4.79
N PHE A 195 -0.47 6.25 4.03
CA PHE A 195 -0.52 6.25 2.56
C PHE A 195 -1.84 5.72 1.98
N MET A 196 -2.53 4.81 2.68
CA MET A 196 -3.76 4.21 2.16
C MET A 196 -4.97 5.15 2.24
N ASN A 197 -5.05 6.01 3.26
CA ASN A 197 -6.19 6.92 3.43
C ASN A 197 -6.13 8.16 2.51
N THR A 198 -4.95 8.48 1.99
CA THR A 198 -4.74 9.60 1.04
C THR A 198 -4.97 9.19 -0.42
N SER A 199 -5.01 7.89 -0.73
CA SER A 199 -5.31 7.38 -2.07
C SER A 199 -6.80 7.05 -2.24
N ALA A 200 -7.56 7.94 -2.90
CA ALA A 200 -8.97 7.73 -3.30
C ALA A 200 -9.18 6.59 -4.34
N LEU A 201 -8.15 5.78 -4.58
CA LEU A 201 -8.14 4.67 -5.53
C LEU A 201 -8.15 3.39 -4.68
N GLY A 202 -9.29 2.70 -4.64
CA GLY A 202 -9.47 1.43 -3.92
C GLY A 202 -8.44 0.36 -4.28
N PRO A 203 -8.45 -0.82 -3.64
CA PRO A 203 -7.33 -1.76 -3.62
C PRO A 203 -6.76 -2.01 -5.02
N ARG A 204 -5.58 -1.43 -5.28
CA ARG A 204 -4.87 -1.44 -6.58
C ARG A 204 -3.97 -2.66 -6.73
N GLU A 205 -3.89 -3.49 -5.70
CA GLU A 205 -2.91 -4.55 -5.52
C GLU A 205 -3.62 -5.85 -5.13
N PRO A 206 -3.14 -7.02 -5.60
CA PRO A 206 -3.75 -8.31 -5.28
C PRO A 206 -3.67 -8.63 -3.78
N PHE A 207 -2.63 -8.13 -3.12
CA PHE A 207 -2.44 -8.06 -1.68
C PHE A 207 -1.68 -6.77 -1.37
N THR A 208 -1.82 -6.30 -0.13
CA THR A 208 -1.11 -5.17 0.42
C THR A 208 0.40 -5.38 0.48
N ASP A 209 1.19 -4.30 0.39
CA ASP A 209 2.65 -4.34 0.64
C ASP A 209 3.03 -4.79 2.06
N TYR A 210 2.08 -5.02 2.98
CA TYR A 210 2.39 -5.73 4.22
C TYR A 210 2.98 -7.12 3.96
N PHE A 211 2.58 -7.74 2.85
CA PHE A 211 3.07 -9.04 2.40
C PHE A 211 4.03 -8.92 1.20
N ARG A 212 4.74 -7.80 1.09
CA ARG A 212 5.86 -7.62 0.16
C ARG A 212 7.13 -7.20 0.88
N ILE A 213 8.25 -7.74 0.42
CA ILE A 213 9.56 -7.32 0.94
C ILE A 213 9.89 -5.96 0.33
N ARG A 214 10.42 -5.04 1.15
CA ARG A 214 10.76 -3.70 0.68
C ARG A 214 11.77 -3.77 -0.48
N LEU A 215 11.49 -3.03 -1.56
CA LEU A 215 12.45 -2.85 -2.65
C LEU A 215 13.65 -2.03 -2.17
N VAL A 216 14.84 -2.58 -2.37
CA VAL A 216 16.13 -1.96 -2.05
C VAL A 216 17.03 -2.02 -3.27
N HIS A 217 17.58 -0.87 -3.64
CA HIS A 217 18.57 -0.76 -4.70
C HIS A 217 19.97 -0.72 -4.10
N PHE A 218 20.88 -1.46 -4.70
CA PHE A 218 22.31 -1.45 -4.41
C PHE A 218 23.02 -1.03 -5.69
N ASP A 219 23.16 0.29 -5.87
CA ASP A 219 23.64 0.89 -7.13
C ASP A 219 22.79 0.44 -8.33
N ASN A 220 23.33 -0.40 -9.21
CA ASN A 220 22.67 -0.93 -10.39
C ASN A 220 21.95 -2.28 -10.14
N GLU A 221 22.09 -2.85 -8.95
CA GLU A 221 21.42 -4.07 -8.53
C GLU A 221 20.19 -3.75 -7.67
N SER A 222 19.29 -4.72 -7.56
CA SER A 222 18.15 -4.63 -6.64
C SER A 222 17.90 -5.98 -5.99
N ASN A 223 17.30 -5.98 -4.81
CA ASN A 223 17.02 -7.21 -4.07
C ASN A 223 15.91 -8.07 -4.68
N LYS A 224 15.23 -7.60 -5.72
CA LYS A 224 14.13 -8.29 -6.40
C LYS A 224 14.22 -8.08 -7.90
N GLU A 225 13.63 -8.99 -8.67
CA GLU A 225 13.56 -8.84 -10.12
C GLU A 225 12.59 -7.72 -10.50
N LEU A 226 13.08 -6.78 -11.31
CA LEU A 226 12.30 -5.63 -11.78
C LEU A 226 12.23 -5.62 -13.30
N SER A 227 11.01 -5.51 -13.83
CA SER A 227 10.76 -5.25 -15.25
C SER A 227 10.55 -3.76 -15.48
N LEU A 228 11.36 -3.15 -16.33
CA LEU A 228 11.24 -1.72 -16.64
C LEU A 228 9.97 -1.44 -17.45
N LEU A 229 9.09 -0.58 -16.90
CA LEU A 229 7.85 -0.17 -17.57
C LEU A 229 7.99 1.19 -18.24
N ALA A 230 8.59 2.16 -17.55
CA ALA A 230 8.82 3.50 -18.08
C ALA A 230 10.11 4.10 -17.54
N THR A 231 10.86 4.81 -18.38
CA THR A 231 12.03 5.61 -17.97
C THR A 231 12.21 6.79 -18.92
N ALA A 232 12.84 7.86 -18.44
CA ALA A 232 13.20 9.03 -19.25
C ALA A 232 12.05 9.58 -20.12
N GLY A 233 10.83 9.63 -19.55
CA GLY A 233 9.65 10.15 -20.23
C GLY A 233 9.08 9.25 -21.34
N ARG A 234 9.44 7.96 -21.36
CA ARG A 234 8.95 6.98 -22.33
C ARG A 234 8.49 5.70 -21.65
N VAL A 235 7.38 5.14 -22.11
CA VAL A 235 6.93 3.79 -21.74
C VAL A 235 7.57 2.79 -22.69
N VAL A 236 8.18 1.74 -22.14
CA VAL A 236 8.80 0.67 -22.93
C VAL A 236 7.72 0.00 -23.80
N GLY A 237 7.94 -0.05 -25.11
CA GLY A 237 7.00 -0.63 -26.07
C GLY A 237 5.93 0.33 -26.62
N VAL A 238 5.86 1.58 -26.16
CA VAL A 238 4.99 2.62 -26.74
C VAL A 238 5.82 3.57 -27.61
N ALA A 239 5.50 3.64 -28.92
CA ALA A 239 6.28 4.42 -29.88
C ALA A 239 6.02 5.94 -29.84
N LEU A 240 5.05 6.40 -29.05
CA LEU A 240 4.66 7.81 -28.93
C LEU A 240 5.13 8.39 -27.60
N MET A 241 5.73 9.59 -27.65
CA MET A 241 5.99 10.39 -26.44
C MET A 241 4.76 11.27 -26.16
N VAL A 242 4.15 11.05 -25.01
CA VAL A 242 3.02 11.86 -24.51
C VAL A 242 3.26 12.19 -23.05
N ALA A 243 2.70 13.29 -22.56
CA ALA A 243 2.89 13.73 -21.17
C ALA A 243 2.30 12.72 -20.15
N SER A 244 1.21 12.04 -20.51
CA SER A 244 0.58 11.04 -19.67
C SER A 244 0.16 9.84 -20.51
N VAL A 245 0.41 8.63 -20.00
CA VAL A 245 0.03 7.37 -20.66
C VAL A 245 -0.89 6.59 -19.72
N GLY A 246 -2.10 6.29 -20.20
CA GLY A 246 -2.96 5.29 -19.56
C GLY A 246 -2.50 3.88 -19.92
N LEU A 247 -2.24 3.05 -18.91
CA LEU A 247 -1.84 1.66 -19.09
C LEU A 247 -2.87 0.71 -18.48
N SER A 248 -3.13 -0.39 -19.18
CA SER A 248 -3.84 -1.55 -18.65
C SER A 248 -2.95 -2.77 -18.85
N ILE A 249 -2.50 -3.34 -17.74
CA ILE A 249 -1.55 -4.45 -17.73
C ILE A 249 -2.32 -5.68 -17.26
N LYS A 250 -2.38 -6.69 -18.12
CA LYS A 250 -2.91 -8.00 -17.77
C LYS A 250 -1.74 -8.88 -17.35
N LYS A 251 -1.71 -9.29 -16.08
CA LYS A 251 -0.65 -10.13 -15.50
C LYS A 251 -1.27 -11.33 -14.77
N LYS A 252 -0.48 -12.35 -14.43
CA LYS A 252 -1.02 -13.48 -13.65
C LYS A 252 -1.44 -13.01 -12.26
N ASP A 253 -2.48 -13.59 -11.70
CA ASP A 253 -2.82 -13.31 -10.30
C ASP A 253 -1.85 -14.07 -9.38
N PRO A 254 -0.98 -13.40 -8.61
CA PRO A 254 -0.03 -14.08 -7.73
C PRO A 254 -0.74 -14.92 -6.66
N ARG A 255 -1.99 -14.59 -6.29
CA ARG A 255 -2.78 -15.36 -5.33
C ARG A 255 -3.10 -16.77 -5.83
N MET A 256 -3.23 -16.95 -7.15
CA MET A 256 -3.45 -18.26 -7.75
C MET A 256 -2.24 -19.19 -7.60
N LEU A 257 -1.03 -18.64 -7.50
CA LEU A 257 0.19 -19.41 -7.27
C LEU A 257 0.23 -19.97 -5.84
N LEU A 258 -0.34 -19.25 -4.87
CA LEU A 258 -0.42 -19.65 -3.46
C LEU A 258 -1.44 -20.79 -3.23
N VAL A 259 -2.58 -20.74 -3.91
CA VAL A 259 -3.62 -21.78 -3.81
C VAL A 259 -3.15 -23.10 -4.44
N CYS A 260 -2.35 -23.03 -5.51
CA CYS A 260 -1.85 -24.21 -6.20
C CYS A 260 -0.71 -24.92 -5.45
N SER A 261 0.11 -24.20 -4.69
CA SER A 261 1.18 -24.79 -3.85
C SER A 261 0.65 -25.50 -2.59
N CYS A 262 -0.57 -25.22 -2.16
CA CYS A 262 -1.13 -25.73 -0.90
C CYS A 262 -1.89 -27.07 -1.03
N ARG A 263 -1.87 -27.75 -2.19
CA ARG A 263 -2.41 -29.12 -2.31
C ARG A 263 -1.35 -30.15 -1.91
N PRO A 264 -1.56 -30.96 -0.85
CA PRO A 264 -0.76 -32.15 -0.65
C PRO A 264 -0.88 -33.02 -1.90
N TRP A 265 0.26 -33.38 -2.45
CA TRP A 265 0.44 -34.22 -3.61
C TRP A 265 -0.15 -35.62 -3.35
N ARG A 266 -1.48 -35.77 -3.41
CA ARG A 266 -2.12 -37.08 -3.55
C ARG A 266 -1.95 -37.48 -5.00
N GLY A 267 -0.95 -38.32 -5.20
CA GLY A 267 -0.44 -38.72 -6.50
C GLY A 267 -1.51 -39.07 -7.53
N ARG A 268 -1.25 -38.62 -8.76
CA ARG A 268 -1.61 -39.33 -9.99
C ARG A 268 -0.76 -38.79 -11.14
N CYS A 269 0.11 -39.67 -11.62
CA CYS A 269 0.87 -39.65 -12.87
C CYS A 269 0.44 -38.59 -13.89
N TRP A 270 1.30 -37.61 -14.16
CA TRP A 270 1.40 -37.03 -15.49
C TRP A 270 2.28 -37.94 -16.34
N ARG A 271 1.63 -38.83 -17.09
CA ARG A 271 2.27 -39.58 -18.17
C ARG A 271 2.56 -38.58 -19.29
N ALA A 272 3.84 -38.28 -19.50
CA ALA A 272 4.33 -37.41 -20.56
C ALA A 272 3.75 -37.81 -21.93
N ARG A 273 3.03 -36.90 -22.57
CA ARG A 273 2.77 -36.96 -24.02
C ARG A 273 3.87 -36.17 -24.72
N SER A 274 4.94 -36.86 -25.08
CA SER A 274 5.84 -36.44 -26.15
C SER A 274 5.59 -37.37 -27.34
N GLY A 275 4.85 -36.87 -28.33
CA GLY A 275 4.74 -37.52 -29.63
C GLY A 275 5.95 -37.16 -30.49
N CYS A 276 6.64 -38.15 -31.05
CA CYS A 276 7.21 -38.02 -32.40
C CYS A 276 7.57 -39.38 -33.01
N ARG A 277 7.04 -39.58 -34.22
CA ARG A 277 7.48 -40.45 -35.33
C ARG A 277 7.28 -41.96 -35.24
N ARG A 278 6.25 -42.38 -35.98
CA ARG A 278 6.20 -43.63 -36.75
C ARG A 278 7.38 -43.69 -37.73
N SER A 279 8.07 -44.83 -37.76
CA SER A 279 8.66 -45.38 -38.98
C SER A 279 8.51 -46.90 -38.90
N ALA A 280 7.74 -47.47 -39.82
CA ALA A 280 7.62 -48.91 -40.03
C ALA A 280 8.65 -49.34 -41.09
N LEU A 281 9.31 -50.48 -40.86
CA LEU A 281 9.98 -51.39 -41.84
C LEU A 281 10.53 -52.57 -41.00
N SER A 282 9.82 -53.69 -40.88
CA SER A 282 9.84 -54.87 -41.78
C SER A 282 11.17 -55.65 -41.77
N THR A 283 11.07 -56.95 -41.41
CA THR A 283 11.95 -58.10 -41.74
C THR A 283 13.38 -58.07 -41.16
N ARG A 284 13.89 -59.08 -40.46
CA ARG A 284 13.65 -60.54 -40.44
C ARG A 284 13.73 -61.09 -39.02
#